data_AF-A0A5C2SPU0-F1
#
_entry.id   AF-A0A5C2SPU0-F1
#
_cell.length_a   1.000
_cell.length_b   1.000
_cell.length_c   1.000
_cell.angle_alpha   90.00
_cell.angle_beta   90.00
_cell.angle_gamma   90.00
#
_symmetry.space_group_name_H-M   'P 1'
#
loop_
_entity.id
_entity.type
_entity.pdbx_description
1 polymer ?
#
loop_
_entity_poly.entity_id
_entity_poly.type
_entity_poly.pdbx_seq_one_letter_code
_entity_poly.pdbx_strand_id
1 'polypeptide(L)'
;MTAKAGSAPVFGCTCGECTDVWLSPRMRYRLLSEADGAVDMMKMSLESPLASDLECAPGTEYLSQSIQNQGITRKFYVGYTAIVMVIAKLLKQPGDAGVPSVTNIDAMLGRISISQHTAVFFDRGGRVRNAIDFILYSAKDQSPLGDGTWDEMRVEGAEDEDGLGEEYGKLPRCANDLDFMLVEAGLAD
;
A
#
# COMPACT_ATOMS: atom_id res chain seq x y z
N MET A 1 32.80 -24.75 -18.13
CA MET A 1 32.54 -24.92 -16.69
C MET A 1 32.91 -23.61 -16.00
N THR A 2 31.95 -22.72 -15.86
CA THR A 2 32.12 -21.43 -15.18
C THR A 2 31.27 -21.46 -13.92
N ALA A 3 31.93 -21.41 -12.77
CA ALA A 3 31.30 -21.30 -11.47
C ALA A 3 30.51 -19.98 -11.41
N LYS A 4 29.20 -20.06 -11.14
CA LYS A 4 28.40 -18.89 -10.79
C LYS A 4 28.59 -18.64 -9.29
N ALA A 5 28.94 -17.40 -8.98
CA ALA A 5 29.14 -16.89 -7.64
C ALA A 5 27.95 -17.21 -6.72
N GLY A 6 28.26 -17.45 -5.44
CA GLY A 6 27.34 -17.94 -4.42
C GLY A 6 26.04 -17.14 -4.35
N SER A 7 24.93 -17.84 -4.56
CA SER A 7 23.60 -17.34 -4.23
C SER A 7 23.54 -17.13 -2.71
N ALA A 8 23.25 -15.91 -2.30
CA ALA A 8 22.76 -15.62 -0.96
C ALA A 8 21.56 -16.56 -0.64
N PRO A 9 21.37 -16.95 0.62
CA PRO A 9 20.35 -17.93 0.97
C PRO A 9 18.94 -17.45 0.57
N VAL A 10 18.19 -18.32 -0.12
CA VAL A 10 16.76 -18.13 -0.40
C VAL A 10 16.02 -18.30 0.93
N PHE A 11 15.80 -17.21 1.68
CA PHE A 11 14.93 -17.24 2.85
C PHE A 11 13.50 -16.84 2.43
N GLY A 12 12.55 -17.76 2.62
CA GLY A 12 11.11 -17.46 2.60
C GLY A 12 10.36 -17.74 1.29
N CYS A 13 10.92 -17.43 0.11
CA CYS A 13 10.16 -17.62 -1.14
C CYS A 13 9.96 -19.11 -1.49
N THR A 14 8.70 -19.56 -1.57
CA THR A 14 8.35 -20.93 -1.99
C THR A 14 7.64 -21.02 -3.34
N CYS A 15 7.22 -19.88 -3.92
CA CYS A 15 6.51 -19.86 -5.20
C CYS A 15 7.42 -19.63 -6.41
N GLY A 16 8.63 -19.07 -6.22
CA GLY A 16 9.52 -18.68 -7.33
C GLY A 16 9.08 -17.43 -8.10
N GLU A 17 7.98 -16.78 -7.70
CA GLU A 17 7.38 -15.62 -8.37
C GLU A 17 7.37 -14.34 -7.52
N CYS A 18 8.10 -14.32 -6.39
CA CYS A 18 8.21 -13.10 -5.59
C CYS A 18 9.02 -12.01 -6.33
N THR A 19 8.51 -10.78 -6.33
CA THR A 19 9.29 -9.61 -6.76
C THR A 19 10.40 -9.36 -5.74
N ASP A 20 11.62 -9.12 -6.22
CA ASP A 20 12.82 -8.96 -5.39
C ASP A 20 12.98 -10.06 -4.33
N VAL A 21 12.53 -11.28 -4.61
CA VAL A 21 12.54 -12.47 -3.72
C VAL A 21 11.74 -12.35 -2.42
N TRP A 22 11.08 -11.22 -2.14
CA TRP A 22 10.34 -11.00 -0.89
C TRP A 22 8.85 -10.70 -1.09
N LEU A 23 8.46 -9.92 -2.10
CA LEU A 23 7.06 -9.53 -2.31
C LEU A 23 6.31 -10.59 -3.10
N SER A 24 5.53 -11.43 -2.43
CA SER A 24 4.75 -12.47 -3.12
C SER A 24 3.62 -11.88 -3.97
N PRO A 25 3.15 -12.59 -5.01
CA PRO A 25 2.01 -12.15 -5.81
C PRO A 25 0.75 -11.90 -4.99
N ARG A 26 0.44 -12.75 -4.01
CA ARG A 26 -0.73 -12.59 -3.13
C ARG A 26 -0.57 -11.42 -2.16
N MET A 27 0.64 -11.19 -1.64
CA MET A 27 0.91 -10.02 -0.79
C MET A 27 0.79 -8.73 -1.60
N ARG A 28 1.34 -8.67 -2.82
CA ARG A 28 1.15 -7.54 -3.75
C ARG A 28 -0.33 -7.27 -4.01
N TYR A 29 -1.12 -8.31 -4.29
CA TYR A 29 -2.55 -8.19 -4.53
C TYR A 29 -3.30 -7.64 -3.30
N ARG A 30 -2.93 -8.09 -2.09
CA ARG A 30 -3.51 -7.59 -0.83
C ARG A 30 -3.22 -6.11 -0.64
N LEU A 31 -1.95 -5.70 -0.76
CA LEU A 31 -1.56 -4.29 -0.67
C LEU A 31 -2.27 -3.44 -1.74
N LEU A 32 -2.45 -4.00 -2.94
CA LEU A 32 -3.17 -3.32 -4.01
C LEU A 32 -4.65 -3.12 -3.68
N SER A 33 -5.32 -4.17 -3.20
CA SER A 33 -6.72 -4.10 -2.78
C SER A 33 -6.92 -3.06 -1.68
N GLU A 34 -6.01 -3.05 -0.70
CA GLU A 34 -6.03 -2.06 0.39
C GLU A 34 -5.80 -0.64 -0.15
N ALA A 35 -4.82 -0.45 -1.04
CA ALA A 35 -4.53 0.86 -1.61
C ALA A 35 -5.70 1.41 -2.46
N ASP A 36 -6.32 0.58 -3.31
CA ASP A 36 -7.48 1.00 -4.11
C ASP A 36 -8.69 1.32 -3.19
N GLY A 37 -8.98 0.48 -2.19
CA GLY A 37 -10.05 0.73 -1.21
C GLY A 37 -9.81 1.99 -0.37
N ALA A 38 -8.59 2.19 0.09
CA ALA A 38 -8.19 3.40 0.81
C ALA A 38 -8.38 4.65 -0.05
N VAL A 39 -8.00 4.64 -1.33
CA VAL A 39 -8.21 5.78 -2.23
C VAL A 39 -9.69 6.17 -2.34
N ASP A 40 -10.58 5.19 -2.44
CA ASP A 40 -12.01 5.46 -2.54
C ASP A 40 -12.57 6.02 -1.23
N MET A 41 -12.19 5.46 -0.08
CA MET A 41 -12.57 5.98 1.23
C MET A 41 -12.03 7.41 1.46
N MET A 42 -10.78 7.69 1.08
CA MET A 42 -10.20 9.03 1.18
C MET A 42 -10.91 10.05 0.29
N LYS A 43 -11.31 9.66 -0.93
CA LYS A 43 -12.10 10.53 -1.82
C LYS A 43 -13.48 10.83 -1.23
N MET A 44 -14.15 9.84 -0.66
CA MET A 44 -15.42 10.06 0.04
C MET A 44 -15.26 11.08 1.18
N SER A 45 -14.19 10.99 1.98
CA SER A 45 -13.89 12.01 3.00
C SER A 45 -13.66 13.41 2.41
N LEU A 46 -13.08 13.51 1.21
CA LEU A 46 -12.85 14.79 0.51
C LEU A 46 -14.11 15.41 -0.10
N GLU A 47 -15.15 14.61 -0.31
CA GLU A 47 -16.47 15.02 -0.78
C GLU A 47 -17.38 15.46 0.37
N SER A 48 -17.08 15.05 1.61
CA SER A 48 -17.82 15.52 2.78
C SER A 48 -17.71 17.04 2.95
N PRO A 49 -18.84 17.74 3.21
CA PRO A 49 -18.83 19.17 3.51
C PRO A 49 -18.31 19.50 4.92
N LEU A 50 -18.15 18.52 5.81
CA LEU A 50 -17.77 18.74 7.20
C LEU A 50 -16.25 18.64 7.37
N ALA A 51 -15.62 19.72 7.83
CA ALA A 51 -14.18 19.77 8.08
C ALA A 51 -13.72 18.80 9.18
N SER A 52 -14.58 18.51 10.17
CA SER A 52 -14.33 17.50 11.22
C SER A 52 -14.10 16.10 10.66
N ASP A 53 -14.66 15.81 9.49
CA ASP A 53 -14.56 14.48 8.90
C ASP A 53 -13.14 14.20 8.41
N LEU A 54 -12.31 15.24 8.21
CA LEU A 54 -10.89 15.09 7.87
C LEU A 54 -10.00 14.80 9.08
N GLU A 55 -10.42 15.09 10.30
CA GLU A 55 -9.63 14.80 11.51
C GLU A 55 -9.66 13.31 11.87
N CYS A 56 -10.74 12.63 11.52
CA CYS A 56 -10.92 11.18 11.68
C CYS A 56 -10.92 10.44 10.33
N ALA A 57 -10.41 11.08 9.27
CA ALA A 57 -10.42 10.46 7.95
C ALA A 57 -9.40 9.31 7.88
N PRO A 58 -9.61 8.32 6.97
CA PRO A 58 -8.72 7.18 6.82
C PRO A 58 -7.24 7.56 6.72
N GLY A 59 -6.40 6.86 7.47
CA GLY A 59 -4.96 7.01 7.39
C GLY A 59 -4.39 8.18 8.20
N THR A 60 -5.22 8.99 8.87
CA THR A 60 -4.77 10.12 9.70
C THR A 60 -4.08 9.67 10.99
N GLU A 61 -4.43 8.49 11.48
CA GLU A 61 -3.82 7.78 12.60
C GLU A 61 -2.34 7.43 12.37
N TYR A 62 -1.91 7.37 11.10
CA TYR A 62 -0.51 7.15 10.70
C TYR A 62 0.28 8.45 10.55
N LEU A 63 -0.34 9.61 10.76
CA LEU A 63 0.33 10.91 10.77
C LEU A 63 0.87 11.21 12.16
N SER A 64 2.02 11.88 12.25
CA SER A 64 2.57 12.28 13.54
C SER A 64 1.62 13.22 14.31
N GLN A 65 1.68 13.19 15.64
CA GLN A 65 0.89 14.10 16.49
C GLN A 65 1.11 15.58 16.14
N SER A 66 2.32 15.94 15.69
CA SER A 66 2.64 17.31 15.25
C SER A 66 1.79 17.72 14.04
N ILE A 67 1.57 16.81 13.08
CA ILE A 67 0.73 17.07 11.91
C ILE A 67 -0.74 17.17 12.34
N GLN A 68 -1.21 16.22 13.16
CA GLN A 68 -2.59 16.20 13.64
C GLN A 68 -2.94 17.48 14.43
N ASN A 69 -2.04 17.94 15.30
CA ASN A 69 -2.23 19.17 16.10
C ASN A 69 -2.28 20.46 15.25
N GLN A 70 -1.77 20.44 14.01
CA GLN A 70 -1.86 21.57 13.08
C GLN A 70 -3.19 21.61 12.30
N GLY A 71 -4.04 20.59 12.47
CA GLY A 71 -5.28 20.41 11.75
C GLY A 71 -5.08 19.87 10.33
N ILE A 72 -5.90 18.87 9.96
CA ILE A 72 -5.88 18.25 8.64
C ILE A 72 -6.74 19.08 7.68
N THR A 73 -6.09 19.90 6.86
CA THR A 73 -6.80 20.67 5.84
C THR A 73 -7.13 19.82 4.61
N ARG A 74 -8.18 20.19 3.89
CA ARG A 74 -8.53 19.54 2.61
C ARG A 74 -7.35 19.49 1.63
N LYS A 75 -6.57 20.57 1.50
CA LYS A 75 -5.41 20.59 0.59
C LYS A 75 -4.31 19.61 1.00
N PHE A 76 -4.05 19.50 2.30
CA PHE A 76 -3.11 18.52 2.84
C PHE A 76 -3.60 17.10 2.54
N TYR A 77 -4.88 16.84 2.79
CA TYR A 77 -5.46 15.50 2.62
C TYR A 77 -5.57 15.08 1.14
N VAL A 78 -5.81 16.02 0.22
CA VAL A 78 -5.67 15.78 -1.23
C VAL A 78 -4.24 15.35 -1.59
N GLY A 79 -3.23 16.01 -1.00
CA GLY A 79 -1.83 15.64 -1.19
C GLY A 79 -1.53 14.24 -0.67
N TYR A 80 -2.06 13.90 0.51
CA TYR A 80 -1.90 12.57 1.10
C TYR A 80 -2.57 11.48 0.24
N THR A 81 -3.81 11.73 -0.21
CA THR A 81 -4.55 10.84 -1.12
C THR A 81 -3.79 10.59 -2.42
N ALA A 82 -3.14 11.61 -2.97
CA ALA A 82 -2.36 11.46 -4.20
C ALA A 82 -1.16 10.50 -4.05
N ILE A 83 -0.54 10.45 -2.86
CA ILE A 83 0.55 9.50 -2.58
C ILE A 83 0.00 8.07 -2.52
N VAL A 84 -1.15 7.87 -1.87
CA VAL A 84 -1.82 6.55 -1.83
C VAL A 84 -2.22 6.09 -3.24
N MET A 85 -2.71 7.00 -4.09
CA MET A 85 -2.99 6.70 -5.50
C MET A 85 -1.74 6.27 -6.28
N VAL A 86 -0.57 6.87 -5.97
CA VAL A 86 0.70 6.46 -6.56
C VAL A 86 1.09 5.06 -6.12
N ILE A 87 0.91 4.72 -4.83
CA ILE A 87 1.12 3.36 -4.30
C ILE A 87 0.28 2.34 -5.07
N ALA A 88 -1.04 2.58 -5.20
CA ALA A 88 -1.94 1.71 -5.95
C ALA A 88 -1.49 1.54 -7.41
N LYS A 89 -1.03 2.62 -8.06
CA LYS A 89 -0.55 2.58 -9.44
C LYS A 89 0.79 1.85 -9.60
N LEU A 90 1.68 1.90 -8.61
CA LEU A 90 2.92 1.12 -8.60
C LEU A 90 2.60 -0.36 -8.43
N LEU A 91 1.73 -0.73 -7.50
CA LEU A 91 1.39 -2.12 -7.22
C LEU A 91 0.77 -2.87 -8.42
N LYS A 92 0.09 -2.14 -9.32
CA LYS A 92 -0.42 -2.65 -10.62
C LYS A 92 0.68 -2.98 -11.64
N GLN A 93 1.89 -2.45 -11.47
CA GLN A 93 3.01 -2.72 -12.36
C GLN A 93 3.75 -3.99 -11.93
N PRO A 94 4.19 -4.85 -12.88
CA PRO A 94 4.97 -6.03 -12.54
C PRO A 94 6.41 -5.68 -12.16
N GLY A 95 7.05 -6.57 -11.42
CA GLY A 95 8.48 -6.48 -11.08
C GLY A 95 8.84 -5.31 -10.18
N ASP A 96 10.14 -5.00 -10.13
CA ASP A 96 10.75 -4.10 -9.15
C ASP A 96 10.27 -2.65 -9.32
N ALA A 97 9.96 -2.25 -10.57
CA ALA A 97 9.37 -0.95 -10.87
C ALA A 97 7.97 -0.76 -10.26
N GLY A 98 7.30 -1.86 -9.89
CA GLY A 98 6.01 -1.84 -9.22
C GLY A 98 6.07 -2.00 -7.71
N VAL A 99 7.26 -2.02 -7.11
CA VAL A 99 7.42 -2.03 -5.65
C VAL A 99 7.14 -0.61 -5.12
N PRO A 100 6.23 -0.41 -4.14
CA PRO A 100 5.92 0.92 -3.61
C PRO A 100 6.97 1.39 -2.58
N SER A 101 8.26 1.32 -2.91
CA SER A 101 9.33 1.89 -2.09
C SER A 101 9.31 3.41 -2.14
N VAL A 102 9.97 4.06 -1.17
CA VAL A 102 10.09 5.52 -1.12
C VAL A 102 10.69 6.04 -2.44
N THR A 103 11.74 5.38 -2.93
CA THR A 103 12.42 5.71 -4.18
C THR A 103 11.48 5.63 -5.38
N ASN A 104 10.70 4.57 -5.52
CA ASN A 104 9.78 4.40 -6.65
C ASN A 104 8.60 5.38 -6.59
N ILE A 105 8.10 5.68 -5.38
CA ILE A 105 7.05 6.67 -5.17
C ILE A 105 7.56 8.06 -5.53
N ASP A 106 8.73 8.46 -5.04
CA ASP A 106 9.34 9.77 -5.35
C ASP A 106 9.63 9.90 -6.86
N ALA A 107 10.15 8.84 -7.49
CA ALA A 107 10.37 8.82 -8.93
C ALA A 107 9.06 8.98 -9.72
N MET A 108 7.96 8.38 -9.26
CA MET A 108 6.65 8.52 -9.90
C MET A 108 6.04 9.91 -9.66
N LEU A 109 6.17 10.45 -8.44
CA LEU A 109 5.74 11.80 -8.09
C LEU A 109 6.50 12.88 -8.86
N GLY A 110 7.78 12.66 -9.19
CA GLY A 110 8.56 13.60 -10.02
C GLY A 110 8.17 13.60 -11.50
N ARG A 111 7.54 12.52 -12.01
CA ARG A 111 7.06 12.40 -13.39
C ARG A 111 5.67 12.99 -13.59
N ILE A 112 4.85 12.91 -12.56
CA ILE A 112 3.53 13.55 -12.54
C ILE A 112 3.80 15.00 -12.13
N SER A 113 3.30 16.00 -12.85
CA SER A 113 3.46 17.39 -12.40
C SER A 113 2.98 17.50 -10.95
N ILE A 114 3.91 17.72 -10.01
CA ILE A 114 3.64 17.75 -8.57
C ILE A 114 2.50 18.75 -8.37
N SER A 115 1.32 18.24 -8.01
CA SER A 115 0.20 19.11 -7.72
C SER A 115 0.59 20.00 -6.54
N GLN A 116 0.10 21.24 -6.49
CA GLN A 116 0.31 22.10 -5.32
C GLN A 116 -0.13 21.43 -4.01
N HIS A 117 -0.97 20.39 -4.07
CA HIS A 117 -1.47 19.65 -2.92
C HIS A 117 -0.44 18.67 -2.32
N THR A 118 0.36 17.97 -3.14
CA THR A 118 1.41 17.09 -2.61
C THR A 118 2.53 17.91 -1.96
N ALA A 119 2.83 19.10 -2.47
CA ALA A 119 3.72 20.06 -1.80
C ALA A 119 3.19 20.43 -0.39
N VAL A 120 1.90 20.75 -0.26
CA VAL A 120 1.30 21.07 1.05
C VAL A 120 1.39 19.91 2.04
N PHE A 121 1.30 18.66 1.57
CA PHE A 121 1.48 17.48 2.42
C PHE A 121 2.91 17.42 3.00
N PHE A 122 3.92 17.54 2.13
CA PHE A 122 5.33 17.51 2.53
C PHE A 122 5.73 18.73 3.38
N ASP A 123 5.29 19.94 3.01
CA ASP A 123 5.59 21.18 3.73
C ASP A 123 5.09 21.18 5.19
N ARG A 124 4.04 20.41 5.47
CA ARG A 124 3.49 20.23 6.82
C ARG A 124 4.11 19.06 7.59
N GLY A 125 5.14 18.42 7.01
CA GLY A 125 5.88 17.33 7.64
C GLY A 125 5.36 15.93 7.32
N GLY A 126 4.39 15.80 6.41
CA GLY A 126 3.98 14.51 5.86
C GLY A 126 5.14 13.83 5.12
N ARG A 127 5.19 12.50 5.15
CA ARG A 127 6.22 11.68 4.50
C ARG A 127 5.56 10.59 3.68
N VAL A 128 6.24 10.15 2.62
CA VAL A 128 5.84 8.96 1.85
C VAL A 128 5.63 7.76 2.77
N ARG A 129 6.49 7.61 3.78
CA ARG A 129 6.38 6.55 4.78
C ARG A 129 5.04 6.54 5.52
N ASN A 130 4.39 7.69 5.77
CA ASN A 130 3.06 7.70 6.39
C ASN A 130 2.02 6.97 5.52
N ALA A 131 2.09 7.16 4.20
CA ALA A 131 1.18 6.48 3.26
C ALA A 131 1.51 4.99 3.11
N ILE A 132 2.80 4.63 3.12
CA ILE A 132 3.23 3.22 3.14
C ILE A 132 2.73 2.53 4.41
N ASP A 133 2.95 3.14 5.57
CA ASP A 133 2.52 2.60 6.86
C ASP A 133 1.01 2.41 6.88
N PHE A 134 0.25 3.41 6.44
CA PHE A 134 -1.19 3.30 6.33
C PHE A 134 -1.62 2.05 5.54
N ILE A 135 -1.13 1.88 4.31
CA ILE A 135 -1.52 0.73 3.48
C ILE A 135 -1.00 -0.60 4.06
N LEU A 136 0.22 -0.62 4.57
CA LEU A 136 0.84 -1.83 5.08
C LEU A 136 0.13 -2.35 6.33
N TYR A 137 -0.11 -1.47 7.30
CA TYR A 137 -0.72 -1.84 8.57
C TYR A 137 -2.22 -2.07 8.44
N SER A 138 -2.95 -1.30 7.61
CA SER A 138 -4.34 -1.62 7.32
C SER A 138 -4.49 -2.97 6.62
N ALA A 139 -3.62 -3.30 5.67
CA ALA A 139 -3.62 -4.61 5.03
C ALA A 139 -3.29 -5.75 6.01
N LYS A 140 -2.43 -5.49 7.00
CA LYS A 140 -2.10 -6.44 8.07
C LYS A 140 -3.28 -6.64 9.01
N ASP A 141 -3.92 -5.56 9.43
CA ASP A 141 -5.05 -5.58 10.35
C ASP A 141 -6.23 -6.32 9.73
N GLN A 142 -6.46 -6.22 8.42
CA GLN A 142 -7.52 -6.99 7.76
C GLN A 142 -7.11 -8.42 7.33
N SER A 143 -5.86 -8.82 7.59
CA SER A 143 -5.36 -10.16 7.25
C SER A 143 -5.67 -11.19 8.35
N PRO A 144 -5.35 -12.48 8.16
CA PRO A 144 -5.49 -13.49 9.21
C PRO A 144 -4.62 -13.24 10.45
N LEU A 145 -3.70 -12.27 10.40
CA LEU A 145 -2.91 -11.82 11.55
C LEU A 145 -3.60 -10.71 12.38
N GLY A 146 -4.70 -10.15 11.87
CA GLY A 146 -5.54 -9.17 12.55
C GLY A 146 -6.98 -9.69 12.69
N ASP A 147 -7.95 -9.00 12.09
CA ASP A 147 -9.37 -9.34 12.15
C ASP A 147 -9.85 -10.29 11.04
N GLY A 148 -9.05 -10.49 9.98
CA GLY A 148 -9.36 -11.41 8.88
C GLY A 148 -10.46 -10.96 7.92
N THR A 149 -11.02 -9.76 8.08
CA THR A 149 -12.18 -9.28 7.31
C THR A 149 -11.95 -9.29 5.81
N TRP A 150 -10.74 -8.97 5.35
CA TRP A 150 -10.41 -9.00 3.93
C TRP A 150 -10.50 -10.42 3.36
N ASP A 151 -9.97 -11.42 4.09
CA ASP A 151 -9.96 -12.81 3.65
C ASP A 151 -11.38 -13.40 3.65
N GLU A 152 -12.20 -13.07 4.65
CA GLU A 152 -13.63 -13.45 4.70
C GLU A 152 -14.39 -12.90 3.48
N MET A 153 -14.24 -11.61 3.19
CA MET A 153 -14.86 -10.98 2.00
C MET A 153 -14.41 -11.62 0.68
N ARG A 154 -13.20 -12.19 0.60
CA ARG A 154 -12.72 -12.88 -0.62
C ARG A 154 -13.23 -14.32 -0.72
N VAL A 155 -13.46 -14.98 0.42
CA VAL A 155 -14.11 -16.31 0.43
C VAL A 155 -15.57 -16.16 0.03
N GLU A 156 -16.26 -15.15 0.56
CA GLU A 156 -17.65 -14.83 0.20
C GLU A 156 -17.76 -14.34 -1.25
N GLY A 157 -16.91 -13.41 -1.68
CA GLY A 157 -16.90 -12.87 -3.05
C GLY A 157 -16.40 -13.85 -4.12
N ALA A 158 -15.84 -15.00 -3.75
CA ALA A 158 -15.60 -16.10 -4.71
C ALA A 158 -16.91 -16.79 -5.15
N GLU A 159 -18.01 -16.54 -4.44
CA GLU A 159 -19.35 -17.01 -4.76
C GLU A 159 -20.18 -15.92 -5.50
N ASP A 160 -19.67 -14.69 -5.61
CA ASP A 160 -20.33 -13.54 -6.26
C ASP A 160 -19.88 -13.30 -7.71
N GLU A 161 -20.73 -12.66 -8.53
CA GLU A 161 -20.51 -12.43 -9.99
C GLU A 161 -19.36 -11.47 -10.34
N ASP A 162 -18.73 -10.80 -9.36
CA ASP A 162 -17.71 -9.77 -9.61
C ASP A 162 -16.29 -10.34 -9.91
N GLY A 163 -16.07 -11.64 -9.65
CA GLY A 163 -14.87 -12.37 -10.04
C GLY A 163 -13.57 -11.99 -9.32
N LEU A 164 -13.60 -11.07 -8.34
CA LEU A 164 -12.39 -10.61 -7.64
C LEU A 164 -11.76 -11.71 -6.77
N GLY A 165 -12.58 -12.53 -6.11
CA GLY A 165 -12.12 -13.71 -5.38
C GLY A 165 -11.44 -14.74 -6.30
N GLU A 166 -11.86 -14.82 -7.57
CA GLU A 166 -11.34 -15.75 -8.56
C GLU A 166 -9.90 -15.38 -8.99
N GLU A 167 -9.61 -14.09 -9.15
CA GLU A 167 -8.26 -13.61 -9.51
C GLU A 167 -7.25 -13.90 -8.39
N TYR A 168 -7.60 -13.58 -7.13
CA TYR A 168 -6.75 -13.87 -5.97
C TYR A 168 -6.52 -15.37 -5.79
N GLY A 169 -7.56 -16.19 -6.01
CA GLY A 169 -7.48 -17.65 -5.93
C GLY A 169 -6.47 -18.27 -6.90
N LYS A 170 -6.29 -17.66 -8.09
CA LYS A 170 -5.36 -18.11 -9.14
C LYS A 170 -3.89 -17.79 -8.84
N LEU A 171 -3.60 -16.87 -7.93
CA LEU A 171 -2.22 -16.51 -7.59
C LEU A 171 -1.52 -17.64 -6.82
N PRO A 172 -0.23 -17.90 -7.08
CA PRO A 172 0.51 -18.95 -6.39
C PRO A 172 0.63 -18.64 -4.90
N ARG A 173 0.52 -19.67 -4.06
CA ARG A 173 0.76 -19.55 -2.62
C ARG A 173 2.25 -19.46 -2.34
N CYS A 174 2.63 -18.60 -1.42
CA CYS A 174 4.00 -18.41 -0.97
C CYS A 174 4.07 -18.33 0.56
N ALA A 175 5.16 -18.79 1.16
CA ALA A 175 5.36 -18.56 2.59
C ALA A 175 5.49 -17.06 2.95
N ASN A 176 5.77 -16.20 1.96
CA ASN A 176 5.81 -14.75 2.12
C ASN A 176 4.42 -14.06 2.03
N ASP A 177 3.33 -14.79 1.81
CA ASP A 177 1.99 -14.20 1.57
C ASP A 177 1.45 -13.34 2.72
N LEU A 178 1.98 -13.54 3.93
CA LEU A 178 1.62 -12.81 5.15
C LEU A 178 2.86 -12.34 5.93
N ASP A 179 4.04 -12.31 5.30
CA ASP A 179 5.27 -11.84 5.96
C ASP A 179 5.37 -10.31 5.90
N PHE A 180 4.53 -9.64 6.69
CA PHE A 180 4.50 -8.17 6.75
C PHE A 180 5.80 -7.57 7.28
N MET A 181 6.58 -8.30 8.07
CA MET A 181 7.89 -7.82 8.53
C MET A 181 8.88 -7.78 7.37
N LEU A 182 8.86 -8.81 6.52
CA LEU A 182 9.69 -8.85 5.32
C LEU A 182 9.29 -7.76 4.32
N VAL A 183 7.98 -7.52 4.15
CA VAL A 183 7.47 -6.40 3.33
C VAL A 183 7.92 -5.06 3.91
N GLU A 184 7.78 -4.84 5.21
CA GLU A 184 8.20 -3.61 5.87
C GLU A 184 9.69 -3.32 5.64
N ALA A 185 10.53 -4.35 5.77
CA ALA A 185 11.96 -4.26 5.51
C ALA A 185 12.27 -3.98 4.03
N GLY A 186 11.51 -4.57 3.10
CA GLY A 186 11.67 -4.34 1.67
C GLY A 186 11.17 -2.97 1.19
N LEU A 187 10.29 -2.31 1.95
CA LEU A 187 9.78 -0.97 1.68
C LEU A 187 10.54 0.14 2.42
N ALA A 188 11.39 -0.22 3.38
CA ALA A 188 12.32 0.68 4.04
C ALA A 188 13.61 0.77 3.20
N ASP A 189 13.68 1.75 2.29
CA ASP A 189 14.92 2.07 1.58
C ASP A 189 16.04 2.49 2.57
#